data_AF-A0A949K019-F1
#
_entry.id   AF-A0A949K019-F1
#
_cell.length_a   1.000
_cell.length_b   1.000
_cell.length_c   1.000
_cell.angle_alpha   90.00
_cell.angle_beta   90.00
_cell.angle_gamma   90.00
#
_symmetry.space_group_name_H-M   'P 1'
#
loop_
_entity.id
_entity.type
_entity.pdbx_description
1 polymer ?
#
loop_
_entity_poly.entity_id
_entity_poly.type
_entity_poly.pdbx_seq_one_letter_code
_entity_poly.pdbx_strand_id
1 'polypeptide(L)'
;MKRNSKGKLISLIAVVCVFLIGGTIAYFSDQETKANTLTMGKFNSDLHEEFDPPSDWKPGVEVEKKVRVDNTGTVDMIVAARFDESCVRREDVYLKRYNNETKELEDILVANAGEKLPVIFDIQQQDGQIVSYQEVAVKNFGADVTEYIEGSDPSAYEGKWVYTYDVKNGVYYFLYMGIVEAGKSSPQLLDSVTMNSRLENVVSNTEQVYWYDEETGKNKQSFTYQNSEYGYDAVDYKLDITAKTLQASGKAIQSEWSTDTGIIPDNFKELLTHLEDMCGK
;
A
#
# COMPACT_ATOMS: atom_id res chain seq x y z
N MET A 1 60.52 -74.61 54.26
CA MET A 1 61.20 -74.49 52.95
C MET A 1 60.88 -73.13 52.34
N LYS A 2 61.79 -72.17 52.51
CA LYS A 2 61.75 -70.82 51.92
C LYS A 2 62.80 -70.80 50.79
N ARG A 3 62.37 -70.51 49.56
CA ARG A 3 63.22 -70.30 48.36
C ARG A 3 63.32 -68.78 48.17
N ASN A 4 64.49 -68.16 48.39
CA ASN A 4 65.58 -67.91 47.43
C ASN A 4 65.10 -67.06 46.23
N SER A 5 65.74 -65.98 45.77
CA SER A 5 67.05 -65.39 46.07
C SER A 5 67.30 -64.18 45.15
N LYS A 6 67.97 -63.13 45.69
CA LYS A 6 69.09 -62.35 45.10
C LYS A 6 68.92 -61.55 43.78
N GLY A 7 69.41 -60.30 43.84
CA GLY A 7 70.16 -59.59 42.78
C GLY A 7 69.40 -58.44 42.11
N LYS A 8 69.66 -57.17 42.44
CA LYS A 8 70.64 -56.24 41.81
C LYS A 8 70.31 -56.03 40.31
N LEU A 9 70.17 -54.82 39.73
CA LEU A 9 71.14 -53.72 39.71
C LEU A 9 70.59 -52.56 38.81
N ILE A 10 70.67 -51.30 39.26
CA ILE A 10 71.12 -50.03 38.60
C ILE A 10 70.52 -49.68 37.20
N SER A 11 69.93 -48.51 36.90
CA SER A 11 70.47 -47.13 36.91
C SER A 11 69.32 -46.13 36.66
N LEU A 12 69.06 -45.12 37.49
CA LEU A 12 69.51 -43.71 37.36
C LEU A 12 69.44 -43.12 35.94
N ILE A 13 68.49 -42.19 35.71
CA ILE A 13 68.75 -40.77 35.38
C ILE A 13 67.47 -39.98 35.70
N ALA A 14 67.62 -39.00 36.60
CA ALA A 14 66.67 -37.95 36.83
C ALA A 14 66.84 -36.88 35.74
N VAL A 15 65.78 -36.59 35.00
CA VAL A 15 65.63 -35.30 34.29
C VAL A 15 64.25 -34.76 34.68
N VAL A 16 64.26 -33.76 35.56
CA VAL A 16 63.11 -32.89 35.80
C VAL A 16 63.09 -31.90 34.65
N CYS A 17 62.14 -32.07 33.73
CA CYS A 17 61.76 -31.02 32.79
C CYS A 17 60.28 -30.71 33.02
N VAL A 18 60.03 -29.43 33.29
CA VAL A 18 58.75 -28.87 33.68
C VAL A 18 57.93 -28.51 32.43
N PHE A 19 56.61 -28.78 32.53
CA PHE A 19 55.47 -28.19 31.80
C PHE A 19 55.08 -28.64 30.38
N LEU A 20 53.82 -29.11 30.32
CA LEU A 20 52.67 -28.58 29.56
C LEU A 20 52.11 -29.37 28.35
N ILE A 21 50.80 -29.67 28.51
CA ILE A 21 49.74 -30.00 27.52
C ILE A 21 49.82 -31.44 26.95
N GLY A 22 48.83 -32.33 27.09
CA GLY A 22 47.43 -32.24 27.52
C GLY A 22 46.57 -33.12 26.60
N GLY A 23 46.25 -34.36 27.02
CA GLY A 23 45.37 -35.31 26.33
C GLY A 23 45.51 -36.71 26.97
N THR A 24 44.48 -37.50 27.25
CA THR A 24 43.05 -37.48 26.87
C THR A 24 42.25 -38.32 27.89
N ILE A 25 40.96 -37.96 28.02
CA ILE A 25 39.73 -38.76 28.28
C ILE A 25 39.64 -39.65 29.54
N ALA A 26 38.58 -39.64 30.35
CA ALA A 26 37.17 -39.52 30.01
C ALA A 26 36.36 -38.67 31.01
N TYR A 27 35.50 -37.86 30.42
CA TYR A 27 34.56 -36.92 31.02
C TYR A 27 33.31 -37.69 31.48
N PHE A 28 33.09 -37.80 32.78
CA PHE A 28 31.73 -38.03 33.29
C PHE A 28 30.99 -36.69 33.18
N SER A 29 30.24 -36.53 32.11
CA SER A 29 29.17 -35.55 32.03
C SER A 29 28.08 -36.15 31.20
N ASP A 30 26.98 -36.49 31.87
CA ASP A 30 25.71 -36.75 31.24
C ASP A 30 25.22 -35.37 30.76
N GLN A 31 25.57 -35.01 29.53
CA GLN A 31 24.96 -33.88 28.85
C GLN A 31 23.64 -34.39 28.26
N GLU A 32 22.55 -34.25 29.02
CA GLU A 32 21.23 -34.24 28.42
C GLU A 32 21.14 -33.01 27.52
N THR A 33 21.55 -33.18 26.27
CA THR A 33 21.35 -32.19 25.22
C THR A 33 19.86 -32.17 24.90
N LYS A 34 19.08 -31.31 25.57
CA LYS A 34 17.83 -30.84 24.97
C LYS A 34 18.21 -30.06 23.71
N ALA A 35 18.14 -30.72 22.57
CA ALA A 35 18.13 -30.04 21.29
C ALA A 35 16.92 -29.11 21.28
N ASN A 36 17.12 -27.81 21.52
CA ASN A 36 16.19 -26.81 21.02
C ASN A 36 16.34 -26.85 19.51
N THR A 37 15.46 -27.59 18.84
CA THR A 37 15.20 -27.37 17.42
C THR A 37 14.70 -25.94 17.32
N LEU A 38 15.59 -25.01 16.96
CA LEU A 38 15.22 -23.65 16.60
C LEU A 38 14.55 -23.72 15.24
N THR A 39 13.24 -23.99 15.25
CA THR A 39 12.40 -23.85 14.08
C THR A 39 12.32 -22.36 13.77
N MET A 40 13.04 -21.93 12.73
CA MET A 40 12.87 -20.57 12.19
C MET A 40 11.42 -20.44 11.73
N GLY A 41 10.72 -19.44 12.24
CA GLY A 41 9.37 -19.15 11.80
C GLY A 41 9.33 -18.79 10.32
N LYS A 42 8.24 -19.10 9.63
CA LYS A 42 8.03 -18.67 8.24
C LYS A 42 7.41 -17.28 8.27
N PHE A 43 8.03 -16.34 7.56
CA PHE A 43 7.44 -15.04 7.28
C PHE A 43 6.59 -15.17 6.01
N ASN A 44 5.29 -14.92 6.10
CA ASN A 44 4.37 -14.93 4.96
C ASN A 44 3.19 -14.02 5.29
N SER A 45 2.89 -13.06 4.41
CA SER A 45 1.74 -12.19 4.53
C SER A 45 0.93 -12.26 3.25
N ASP A 46 -0.39 -12.23 3.37
CA ASP A 46 -1.30 -12.17 2.23
C ASP A 46 -2.10 -10.87 2.28
N LEU A 47 -2.17 -10.16 1.15
CA LEU A 47 -3.10 -9.04 1.00
C LEU A 47 -4.43 -9.64 0.57
N HIS A 48 -5.33 -9.84 1.54
CA HIS A 48 -6.63 -10.43 1.26
C HIS A 48 -7.55 -9.35 0.69
N GLU A 49 -7.89 -9.50 -0.59
CA GLU A 49 -8.80 -8.64 -1.32
C GLU A 49 -10.05 -9.42 -1.75
N GLU A 50 -11.22 -8.97 -1.31
CA GLU A 50 -12.53 -9.40 -1.84
C GLU A 50 -13.09 -8.29 -2.71
N PHE A 51 -13.06 -8.48 -4.02
CA PHE A 51 -13.47 -7.49 -5.00
C PHE A 51 -14.14 -8.16 -6.21
N ASP A 52 -15.37 -7.75 -6.50
CA ASP A 52 -16.09 -8.14 -7.71
C ASP A 52 -16.31 -6.89 -8.58
N PRO A 53 -15.48 -6.68 -9.62
CA PRO A 53 -15.53 -5.46 -10.41
C PRO A 53 -16.86 -5.34 -11.18
N PRO A 54 -17.55 -4.19 -11.14
CA PRO A 54 -18.74 -4.00 -11.97
C PRO A 54 -18.35 -3.94 -13.46
N SER A 55 -19.26 -4.40 -14.32
CA SER A 55 -19.08 -4.32 -15.78
C SER A 55 -19.06 -2.87 -16.29
N ASP A 56 -19.84 -1.99 -15.65
CA ASP A 56 -19.90 -0.56 -15.94
C ASP A 56 -19.80 0.24 -14.63
N TRP A 57 -18.72 0.98 -14.47
CA TRP A 57 -18.58 1.95 -13.38
C TRP A 57 -19.42 3.18 -13.70
N LYS A 58 -20.32 3.55 -12.78
CA LYS A 58 -21.18 4.74 -12.94
C LYS A 58 -20.93 5.72 -11.80
N PRO A 59 -21.05 7.04 -12.05
CA PRO A 59 -21.01 8.04 -10.99
C PRO A 59 -22.02 7.71 -9.89
N GLY A 60 -21.59 7.81 -8.63
CA GLY A 60 -22.39 7.54 -7.44
C GLY A 60 -22.56 6.07 -7.08
N VAL A 61 -21.98 5.13 -7.83
CA VAL A 61 -22.03 3.70 -7.50
C VAL A 61 -20.92 3.35 -6.50
N GLU A 62 -21.34 2.71 -5.41
CA GLU A 62 -20.47 2.06 -4.45
C GLU A 62 -20.18 0.62 -4.87
N VAL A 63 -18.92 0.21 -4.75
CA VAL A 63 -18.45 -1.13 -5.05
C VAL A 63 -17.69 -1.65 -3.84
N GLU A 64 -18.12 -2.80 -3.31
CA GLU A 64 -17.40 -3.48 -2.23
C GLU A 64 -16.00 -3.88 -2.70
N LYS A 65 -15.00 -3.51 -1.89
CA LYS A 65 -13.60 -3.86 -2.06
C LYS A 65 -13.01 -4.01 -0.66
N LYS A 66 -13.16 -5.20 -0.09
CA LYS A 66 -12.73 -5.46 1.30
C LYS A 66 -11.26 -5.82 1.30
N VAL A 67 -10.45 -5.04 2.00
CA VAL A 67 -8.99 -5.18 2.00
C VAL A 67 -8.50 -5.26 3.44
N ARG A 68 -7.76 -6.32 3.74
CA ARG A 68 -7.00 -6.47 4.99
C ARG A 68 -5.70 -7.22 4.72
N VAL A 69 -4.82 -7.25 5.72
CA VAL A 69 -3.57 -8.02 5.64
C VAL A 69 -3.63 -9.20 6.61
N ASP A 70 -3.44 -10.40 6.07
CA ASP A 70 -3.47 -11.65 6.82
C ASP A 70 -2.03 -12.13 7.10
N ASN A 71 -1.69 -12.32 8.38
CA ASN A 71 -0.42 -12.92 8.80
C ASN A 71 -0.54 -14.44 8.70
N THR A 72 -0.20 -14.99 7.55
CA THR A 72 -0.19 -16.45 7.33
C THR A 72 1.11 -17.12 7.78
N GLY A 73 2.05 -16.32 8.30
CA GLY A 73 3.31 -16.75 8.87
C GLY A 73 3.17 -17.28 10.29
N THR A 74 4.32 -17.57 10.88
CA THR A 74 4.43 -18.07 12.27
C THR A 74 5.15 -17.10 13.19
N VAL A 75 5.38 -15.87 12.75
CA VAL A 75 5.99 -14.79 13.52
C VAL A 75 5.10 -13.56 13.44
N ASP A 76 5.11 -12.77 14.49
CA ASP A 76 4.34 -11.53 14.55
C ASP A 76 4.88 -10.51 13.55
N MET A 77 3.99 -9.73 12.95
CA MET A 77 4.34 -8.76 11.93
C MET A 77 3.72 -7.39 12.17
N ILE A 78 4.40 -6.37 11.67
CA ILE A 78 3.87 -5.02 11.49
C ILE A 78 3.57 -4.80 10.02
N VAL A 79 2.66 -3.87 9.73
CA VAL A 79 2.14 -3.67 8.37
C VAL A 79 2.05 -2.19 8.04
N ALA A 80 2.50 -1.85 6.83
CA ALA A 80 2.24 -0.59 6.18
C ALA A 80 1.60 -0.85 4.81
N ALA A 81 0.80 0.08 4.32
CA ALA A 81 0.19 -0.02 3.00
C ALA A 81 0.28 1.32 2.26
N ARG A 82 0.23 1.25 0.94
CA ARG A 82 0.19 2.40 0.05
C ARG A 82 -0.88 2.18 -1.00
N PHE A 83 -1.71 3.20 -1.24
CA PHE A 83 -2.65 3.19 -2.36
C PHE A 83 -2.17 4.14 -3.44
N ASP A 84 -2.05 3.64 -4.65
CA ASP A 84 -1.73 4.38 -5.86
C ASP A 84 -2.96 4.43 -6.76
N GLU A 85 -3.32 5.62 -7.21
CA GLU A 85 -4.48 5.82 -8.06
C GLU A 85 -4.08 6.22 -9.47
N SER A 86 -4.82 5.72 -10.45
CA SER A 86 -4.70 6.20 -11.82
C SER A 86 -6.06 6.22 -12.51
N CYS A 87 -6.24 7.20 -13.39
CA CYS A 87 -7.40 7.31 -14.24
C CYS A 87 -6.93 7.53 -15.67
N VAL A 88 -7.27 6.62 -16.58
CA VAL A 88 -6.83 6.66 -17.98
C VAL A 88 -8.02 6.49 -18.90
N ARG A 89 -8.17 7.37 -19.88
CA ARG A 89 -9.22 7.24 -20.88
C ARG A 89 -8.96 6.04 -21.79
N ARG A 90 -9.94 5.15 -21.94
CA ARG A 90 -9.80 3.92 -22.73
C ARG A 90 -9.88 4.13 -24.24
N GLU A 91 -10.73 5.06 -24.66
CA GLU A 91 -11.08 5.27 -26.07
C GLU A 91 -11.23 6.75 -26.40
N ASP A 92 -11.11 7.06 -27.68
CA ASP A 92 -11.36 8.39 -28.20
C ASP A 92 -12.83 8.77 -28.00
N VAL A 93 -13.07 10.01 -27.56
CA VAL A 93 -14.42 10.54 -27.42
C VAL A 93 -14.68 11.47 -28.59
N TYR A 94 -15.80 11.22 -29.28
CA TYR A 94 -16.23 11.98 -30.44
C TYR A 94 -17.54 12.71 -30.18
N LEU A 95 -17.56 14.00 -30.53
CA LEU A 95 -18.77 14.81 -30.60
C LEU A 95 -19.32 14.75 -32.02
N LYS A 96 -20.58 14.31 -32.17
CA LYS A 96 -21.25 14.27 -33.46
C LYS A 96 -21.89 15.61 -33.77
N ARG A 97 -21.54 16.20 -34.92
CA ARG A 97 -22.11 17.44 -35.44
C ARG A 97 -22.60 17.25 -36.86
N TYR A 98 -23.79 17.74 -37.20
CA TYR A 98 -24.23 17.75 -38.59
C TYR A 98 -23.60 18.90 -39.37
N ASN A 99 -23.01 18.60 -40.52
CA ASN A 99 -22.47 19.59 -41.44
C ASN A 99 -23.45 19.82 -42.61
N ASN A 100 -23.96 21.06 -42.72
CA ASN A 100 -24.91 21.45 -43.77
C ASN A 100 -24.29 21.55 -45.17
N GLU A 101 -22.99 21.77 -45.29
CA GLU A 101 -22.28 21.87 -46.57
C GLU A 101 -22.09 20.49 -47.19
N THR A 102 -21.62 19.52 -46.40
CA THR A 102 -21.41 18.14 -46.82
C THR A 102 -22.68 17.30 -46.76
N LYS A 103 -23.68 17.73 -45.96
CA LYS A 103 -24.92 17.03 -45.63
C LYS A 103 -24.71 15.72 -44.86
N GLU A 104 -23.62 15.62 -44.11
CA GLU A 104 -23.22 14.43 -43.37
C GLU A 104 -22.99 14.73 -41.88
N LEU A 105 -23.03 13.68 -41.05
CA LEU A 105 -22.58 13.76 -39.66
C LEU A 105 -21.05 13.70 -39.64
N GLU A 106 -20.43 14.62 -38.93
CA GLU A 106 -19.00 14.67 -38.68
C GLU A 106 -18.73 14.27 -37.23
N ASP A 107 -17.72 13.43 -37.05
CA ASP A 107 -17.17 13.10 -35.74
C ASP A 107 -16.02 14.08 -35.44
N ILE A 108 -16.17 14.86 -34.37
CA ILE A 108 -15.15 15.78 -33.88
C ILE A 108 -14.50 15.11 -32.68
N LEU A 109 -13.21 14.79 -32.78
CA LEU A 109 -12.44 14.26 -31.65
C LEU A 109 -12.34 15.33 -30.56
N VAL A 110 -12.84 15.01 -29.36
CA VAL A 110 -12.86 15.93 -28.21
C VAL A 110 -12.00 15.47 -27.05
N ALA A 111 -11.68 14.17 -26.98
CA ALA A 111 -10.69 13.63 -26.06
C ALA A 111 -10.03 12.38 -26.65
N ASN A 112 -8.79 12.10 -26.24
CA ASN A 112 -7.99 11.01 -26.81
C ASN A 112 -7.97 9.79 -25.89
N ALA A 113 -7.93 8.60 -26.49
CA ALA A 113 -7.55 7.38 -25.82
C ALA A 113 -6.13 7.50 -25.23
N GLY A 114 -5.93 6.93 -24.04
CA GLY A 114 -4.66 6.93 -23.32
C GLY A 114 -4.34 8.22 -22.55
N GLU A 115 -5.21 9.23 -22.59
CA GLU A 115 -5.05 10.43 -21.78
C GLU A 115 -5.12 10.09 -20.29
N LYS A 116 -4.13 10.55 -19.53
CA LYS A 116 -4.09 10.42 -18.07
C LYS A 116 -4.86 11.57 -17.44
N LEU A 117 -5.88 11.24 -16.69
CA LEU A 117 -6.75 12.19 -16.03
C LEU A 117 -6.38 12.33 -14.55
N PRO A 118 -6.61 13.51 -13.95
CA PRO A 118 -6.37 13.68 -12.53
C PRO A 118 -7.36 12.84 -11.72
N VAL A 119 -6.87 12.24 -10.65
CA VAL A 119 -7.65 11.43 -9.69
C VAL A 119 -8.34 12.29 -8.63
N ILE A 120 -8.08 13.60 -8.65
CA ILE A 120 -8.80 14.64 -7.92
C ILE A 120 -9.28 15.74 -8.88
N PHE A 121 -10.36 16.43 -8.53
CA PHE A 121 -10.95 17.52 -9.32
C PHE A 121 -11.62 18.55 -8.42
N ASP A 122 -12.16 19.63 -9.00
CA ASP A 122 -12.78 20.75 -8.25
C ASP A 122 -11.87 21.29 -7.13
N ILE A 123 -10.62 21.55 -7.51
CA ILE A 123 -9.54 21.93 -6.60
C ILE A 123 -9.67 23.41 -6.25
N GLN A 124 -9.74 23.71 -4.95
CA GLN A 124 -9.58 25.08 -4.44
C GLN A 124 -8.21 25.21 -3.80
N GLN A 125 -7.54 26.31 -4.11
CA GLN A 125 -6.21 26.62 -3.59
C GLN A 125 -6.21 27.95 -2.86
N GLN A 126 -5.45 28.02 -1.77
CA GLN A 126 -5.15 29.25 -1.05
C GLN A 126 -3.64 29.29 -0.78
N ASP A 127 -2.99 30.40 -1.15
CA ASP A 127 -1.54 30.59 -0.97
C ASP A 127 -0.67 29.45 -1.55
N GLY A 128 -1.13 28.83 -2.64
CA GLY A 128 -0.45 27.71 -3.31
C GLY A 128 -0.62 26.34 -2.64
N GLN A 129 -1.46 26.25 -1.61
CA GLN A 129 -1.85 24.98 -0.97
C GLN A 129 -3.27 24.59 -1.39
N ILE A 130 -3.49 23.30 -1.59
CA ILE A 130 -4.82 22.75 -1.84
C ILE A 130 -5.59 22.74 -0.52
N VAL A 131 -6.72 23.45 -0.48
CA VAL A 131 -7.60 23.56 0.71
C VAL A 131 -8.88 22.75 0.57
N SER A 132 -9.31 22.44 -0.64
CA SER A 132 -10.40 21.50 -0.90
C SER A 132 -10.27 20.88 -2.28
N TYR A 133 -10.83 19.68 -2.43
CA TYR A 133 -10.88 18.93 -3.67
C TYR A 133 -12.00 17.89 -3.60
N GLN A 134 -12.27 17.26 -4.73
CA GLN A 134 -13.07 16.05 -4.86
C GLN A 134 -12.17 14.93 -5.37
N GLU A 135 -12.39 13.70 -4.92
CA GLU A 135 -11.72 12.53 -5.47
C GLU A 135 -12.58 11.88 -6.54
N VAL A 136 -11.97 11.27 -7.56
CA VAL A 136 -12.68 10.51 -8.59
C VAL A 136 -13.39 9.32 -7.97
N ALA A 137 -12.72 8.63 -7.05
CA ALA A 137 -13.29 7.56 -6.28
C ALA A 137 -13.02 7.80 -4.79
N VAL A 138 -14.10 7.87 -4.01
CA VAL A 138 -14.07 8.07 -2.55
C VAL A 138 -13.86 6.72 -1.89
N LYS A 139 -12.91 6.65 -0.96
CA LYS A 139 -12.55 5.41 -0.24
C LYS A 139 -13.39 5.35 1.03
N ASN A 140 -14.13 4.26 1.20
CA ASN A 140 -14.80 3.97 2.46
C ASN A 140 -13.89 3.03 3.26
N PHE A 141 -13.08 3.62 4.13
CA PHE A 141 -12.14 2.89 4.97
C PHE A 141 -12.84 2.09 6.08
N GLY A 142 -12.15 1.07 6.59
CA GLY A 142 -12.64 0.27 7.71
C GLY A 142 -12.79 1.10 9.00
N ALA A 143 -13.58 0.58 9.94
CA ALA A 143 -13.94 1.29 11.18
C ALA A 143 -12.74 1.70 12.06
N ASP A 144 -11.61 0.97 11.97
CA ASP A 144 -10.39 1.21 12.73
C ASP A 144 -9.33 1.97 11.92
N VAL A 145 -9.75 2.75 10.92
CA VAL A 145 -8.88 3.59 10.09
C VAL A 145 -9.09 5.06 10.46
N THR A 146 -8.00 5.81 10.64
CA THR A 146 -8.06 7.23 11.01
C THR A 146 -6.96 8.04 10.34
N GLU A 147 -7.25 9.30 10.06
CA GLU A 147 -6.26 10.25 9.54
C GLU A 147 -5.22 10.57 10.62
N TYR A 148 -3.97 10.75 10.18
CA TYR A 148 -2.88 11.24 11.01
C TYR A 148 -2.97 12.75 11.18
N ILE A 149 -2.96 13.19 12.44
CA ILE A 149 -2.86 14.60 12.81
C ILE A 149 -1.47 14.85 13.39
N GLU A 150 -0.67 15.67 12.71
CA GLU A 150 0.70 16.01 13.11
C GLU A 150 0.75 16.58 14.54
N GLY A 151 1.70 16.07 15.34
CA GLY A 151 1.87 16.45 16.75
C GLY A 151 0.90 15.78 17.73
N SER A 152 0.05 14.85 17.26
CA SER A 152 -0.79 14.03 18.15
C SER A 152 0.03 12.92 18.82
N ASP A 153 -0.36 12.54 20.03
CA ASP A 153 0.27 11.43 20.76
C ASP A 153 0.12 10.10 19.99
N PRO A 154 1.23 9.44 19.59
CA PRO A 154 1.20 8.17 18.88
C PRO A 154 0.39 7.06 19.57
N SER A 155 0.31 7.07 20.90
CA SER A 155 -0.42 6.05 21.67
C SER A 155 -1.94 6.11 21.43
N ALA A 156 -2.49 7.26 21.01
CA ALA A 156 -3.91 7.41 20.67
C ALA A 156 -4.33 6.62 19.43
N TYR A 157 -3.35 6.18 18.64
CA TYR A 157 -3.55 5.43 17.42
C TYR A 157 -3.36 3.91 17.58
N GLU A 158 -2.97 3.43 18.77
CA GLU A 158 -2.76 1.99 18.99
C GLU A 158 -3.98 1.15 18.59
N GLY A 159 -3.74 0.07 17.84
CA GLY A 159 -4.76 -0.81 17.29
C GLY A 159 -5.48 -0.27 16.05
N LYS A 160 -5.06 0.86 15.48
CA LYS A 160 -5.69 1.47 14.30
C LYS A 160 -4.75 1.51 13.09
N TRP A 161 -5.34 1.54 11.91
CA TRP A 161 -4.68 2.01 10.72
C TRP A 161 -4.63 3.54 10.73
N VAL A 162 -3.44 4.11 10.59
CA VAL A 162 -3.23 5.55 10.52
C VAL A 162 -2.85 5.91 9.09
N TYR A 163 -3.50 6.91 8.51
CA TYR A 163 -3.23 7.32 7.13
C TYR A 163 -2.87 8.80 6.97
N THR A 164 -2.10 9.09 5.94
CA THR A 164 -1.89 10.44 5.39
C THR A 164 -2.10 10.39 3.89
N TYR A 165 -2.60 11.48 3.31
CA TYR A 165 -2.86 11.57 1.88
C TYR A 165 -2.01 12.66 1.23
N ASP A 166 -1.16 12.25 0.29
CA ASP A 166 -0.46 13.18 -0.59
C ASP A 166 -1.41 13.59 -1.72
N VAL A 167 -2.21 14.63 -1.45
CA VAL A 167 -3.20 15.18 -2.38
C VAL A 167 -2.57 15.56 -3.72
N LYS A 168 -1.32 16.01 -3.72
CA LYS A 168 -0.64 16.45 -4.94
C LYS A 168 -0.36 15.30 -5.90
N ASN A 169 -0.01 14.14 -5.34
CA ASN A 169 0.33 12.96 -6.13
C ASN A 169 -0.78 11.91 -6.18
N GLY A 170 -1.87 12.08 -5.42
CA GLY A 170 -2.97 11.12 -5.35
C GLY A 170 -2.56 9.80 -4.70
N VAL A 171 -1.77 9.87 -3.62
CA VAL A 171 -1.21 8.69 -2.96
C VAL A 171 -1.58 8.66 -1.49
N TYR A 172 -2.19 7.57 -1.04
CA TYR A 172 -2.41 7.32 0.38
C TYR A 172 -1.28 6.46 0.95
N TYR A 173 -0.85 6.80 2.16
CA TYR A 173 0.07 6.01 2.95
C TYR A 173 -0.59 5.60 4.24
N PHE A 174 -0.43 4.34 4.64
CA PHE A 174 -1.03 3.74 5.82
C PHE A 174 0.03 3.05 6.66
N LEU A 175 -0.09 3.19 7.97
CA LEU A 175 0.67 2.43 8.96
C LEU A 175 -0.29 1.82 9.97
N TYR A 176 -0.24 0.50 10.16
CA TYR A 176 -0.97 -0.14 11.24
C TYR A 176 -0.21 0.04 12.55
N MET A 177 -0.82 0.75 13.50
CA MET A 177 -0.27 1.03 14.82
C MET A 177 -0.52 -0.13 15.79
N GLY A 178 -0.09 -1.32 15.39
CA GLY A 178 -0.22 -2.54 16.19
C GLY A 178 0.60 -3.69 15.64
N ILE A 179 0.58 -4.80 16.36
CA ILE A 179 1.21 -6.05 15.97
C ILE A 179 0.14 -7.00 15.45
N VAL A 180 0.31 -7.51 14.24
CA VAL A 180 -0.51 -8.60 13.69
C VAL A 180 0.15 -9.91 14.09
N GLU A 181 -0.39 -10.55 15.13
CA GLU A 181 0.11 -11.82 15.63
C GLU A 181 0.11 -12.92 14.55
N ALA A 182 1.00 -13.91 14.70
CA ALA A 182 1.03 -15.08 13.84
C ALA A 182 -0.35 -15.75 13.69
N GLY A 183 -0.80 -15.95 12.45
CA GLY A 183 -2.10 -16.55 12.14
C GLY A 183 -3.31 -15.63 12.34
N LYS A 184 -3.10 -14.33 12.60
CA LYS A 184 -4.16 -13.31 12.72
C LYS A 184 -4.20 -12.38 11.53
N SER A 185 -5.21 -11.50 11.51
CA SER A 185 -5.43 -10.49 10.50
C SER A 185 -5.35 -9.10 11.10
N SER A 186 -4.92 -8.11 10.31
CA SER A 186 -5.13 -6.70 10.64
C SER A 186 -6.64 -6.39 10.70
N PRO A 187 -7.02 -5.27 11.33
CA PRO A 187 -8.33 -4.65 11.06
C PRO A 187 -8.52 -4.41 9.56
N GLN A 188 -9.78 -4.25 9.15
CA GLN A 188 -10.10 -3.89 7.77
C GLN A 188 -9.51 -2.53 7.43
N LEU A 189 -8.82 -2.47 6.29
CA LEU A 189 -8.20 -1.27 5.76
C LEU A 189 -9.17 -0.52 4.82
N LEU A 190 -9.91 -1.25 3.99
CA LEU A 190 -10.89 -0.71 3.06
C LEU A 190 -12.12 -1.60 3.06
N ASP A 191 -13.31 -1.01 3.05
CA ASP A 191 -14.58 -1.73 2.93
C ASP A 191 -15.15 -1.62 1.50
N SER A 192 -15.10 -0.42 0.93
CA SER A 192 -15.65 -0.15 -0.42
C SER A 192 -15.05 1.10 -1.05
N VAL A 193 -15.34 1.28 -2.33
CA VAL A 193 -14.98 2.48 -3.11
C VAL A 193 -16.25 3.01 -3.77
N THR A 194 -16.50 4.30 -3.65
CA THR A 194 -17.64 4.99 -4.27
C THR A 194 -17.18 5.93 -5.36
N MET A 195 -17.60 5.69 -6.60
CA MET A 195 -17.33 6.65 -7.68
C MET A 195 -18.04 7.96 -7.41
N ASN A 196 -17.34 9.08 -7.57
CA ASN A 196 -17.92 10.38 -7.25
C ASN A 196 -19.11 10.66 -8.17
N SER A 197 -20.23 11.10 -7.58
CA SER A 197 -21.46 11.39 -8.33
C SER A 197 -21.35 12.62 -9.23
N ARG A 198 -20.31 13.44 -9.03
CA ARG A 198 -20.04 14.67 -9.80
C ARG A 198 -19.15 14.44 -11.02
N LEU A 199 -18.82 13.19 -11.36
CA LEU A 199 -18.08 12.88 -12.57
C LEU A 199 -18.95 13.15 -13.80
N GLU A 200 -18.49 14.03 -14.68
CA GLU A 200 -19.18 14.47 -15.88
C GLU A 200 -18.52 13.91 -17.14
N ASN A 201 -19.26 13.85 -18.26
CA ASN A 201 -18.68 13.52 -19.57
C ASN A 201 -17.84 14.71 -20.10
N VAL A 202 -16.90 14.46 -21.02
CA VAL A 202 -16.13 15.51 -21.71
C VAL A 202 -17.06 16.53 -22.36
N VAL A 203 -18.14 16.06 -22.99
CA VAL A 203 -19.17 16.91 -23.61
C VAL A 203 -20.55 16.55 -23.08
N SER A 204 -21.33 17.58 -22.75
CA SER A 204 -22.74 17.47 -22.35
C SER A 204 -23.59 18.57 -22.99
N ASN A 205 -24.91 18.51 -22.79
CA ASN A 205 -25.85 19.55 -23.24
C ASN A 205 -25.73 19.93 -24.71
N THR A 206 -25.47 18.92 -25.56
CA THR A 206 -25.40 19.09 -27.01
C THR A 206 -26.79 19.39 -27.58
N GLU A 207 -26.94 20.54 -28.23
CA GLU A 207 -28.18 20.97 -28.87
C GLU A 207 -27.90 21.36 -30.33
N GLN A 208 -28.77 20.89 -31.23
CA GLN A 208 -28.71 21.21 -32.66
C GLN A 208 -30.07 21.74 -33.13
N VAL A 209 -30.09 23.00 -33.57
CA VAL A 209 -31.31 23.69 -33.99
C VAL A 209 -31.22 24.06 -35.46
N TYR A 210 -32.31 23.83 -36.19
CA TYR A 210 -32.48 24.21 -37.59
C TYR A 210 -33.63 25.19 -37.73
N TRP A 211 -33.43 26.27 -38.48
CA TRP A 211 -34.50 27.22 -38.77
C TRP A 211 -34.34 27.83 -40.16
N TYR A 212 -35.45 28.26 -40.73
CA TYR A 212 -35.47 29.06 -41.95
C TYR A 212 -35.42 30.54 -41.56
N ASP A 213 -34.47 31.28 -42.12
CA ASP A 213 -34.35 32.71 -41.93
C ASP A 213 -35.02 33.41 -43.13
N GLU A 214 -36.22 33.95 -42.89
CA GLU A 214 -37.06 34.59 -43.92
C GLU A 214 -36.44 35.87 -44.48
N GLU A 215 -35.65 36.62 -43.67
CA GLU A 215 -35.01 37.86 -44.11
C GLU A 215 -33.87 37.60 -45.11
N THR A 216 -33.10 36.54 -44.87
CA THR A 216 -31.99 36.13 -45.73
C THR A 216 -32.38 35.10 -46.79
N GLY A 217 -33.59 34.53 -46.68
CA GLY A 217 -34.10 33.47 -47.55
C GLY A 217 -33.33 32.15 -47.46
N LYS A 218 -32.59 31.91 -46.37
CA LYS A 218 -31.64 30.79 -46.21
C LYS A 218 -32.00 29.92 -45.01
N ASN A 219 -31.71 28.62 -45.13
CA ASN A 219 -31.68 27.73 -43.95
C ASN A 219 -30.46 28.06 -43.10
N LYS A 220 -30.66 28.18 -41.79
CA LYS A 220 -29.63 28.36 -40.78
C LYS A 220 -29.62 27.16 -39.81
N GLN A 221 -28.47 26.97 -39.16
CA GLN A 221 -28.32 26.01 -38.09
C GLN A 221 -27.47 26.60 -36.95
N SER A 222 -27.69 26.07 -35.75
CA SER A 222 -26.85 26.29 -34.58
C SER A 222 -26.53 24.95 -33.96
N PHE A 223 -25.30 24.83 -33.46
CA PHE A 223 -24.85 23.69 -32.71
C PHE A 223 -24.13 24.19 -31.47
N THR A 224 -24.65 23.85 -30.30
CA THR A 224 -24.10 24.26 -29.00
C THR A 224 -23.84 23.03 -28.15
N TYR A 225 -22.84 23.11 -27.29
CA TYR A 225 -22.46 22.04 -26.36
C TYR A 225 -21.75 22.67 -25.16
N GLN A 226 -21.64 21.92 -24.07
CA GLN A 226 -20.86 22.29 -22.89
C GLN A 226 -19.72 21.31 -22.71
N ASN A 227 -18.53 21.84 -22.44
CA ASN A 227 -17.37 21.04 -22.10
C ASN A 227 -17.15 21.05 -20.60
N SER A 228 -16.91 19.86 -20.03
CA SER A 228 -16.31 19.76 -18.70
C SER A 228 -14.81 19.99 -18.78
N GLU A 229 -14.19 20.30 -17.64
CA GLU A 229 -12.75 20.57 -17.58
C GLU A 229 -11.91 19.31 -17.89
N TYR A 230 -12.36 18.15 -17.43
CA TYR A 230 -11.65 16.87 -17.59
C TYR A 230 -12.43 15.83 -18.39
N GLY A 231 -13.70 15.60 -18.02
CA GLY A 231 -14.54 14.57 -18.61
C GLY A 231 -14.09 13.14 -18.29
N TYR A 232 -14.88 12.41 -17.52
CA TYR A 232 -14.58 11.07 -17.02
C TYR A 232 -15.38 9.96 -17.73
N ASP A 233 -15.89 10.24 -18.93
CA ASP A 233 -16.46 9.23 -19.82
C ASP A 233 -15.37 8.31 -20.39
N ALA A 234 -15.73 7.03 -20.46
CA ALA A 234 -14.89 5.95 -20.97
C ALA A 234 -13.53 5.81 -20.29
N VAL A 235 -13.43 6.13 -18.99
CA VAL A 235 -12.19 6.00 -18.21
C VAL A 235 -12.07 4.63 -17.54
N ASP A 236 -10.85 4.16 -17.43
CA ASP A 236 -10.44 3.12 -16.48
C ASP A 236 -9.81 3.80 -15.27
N TYR A 237 -10.49 3.71 -14.14
CA TYR A 237 -9.91 4.03 -12.84
C TYR A 237 -9.30 2.77 -12.22
N LYS A 238 -8.12 2.92 -11.61
CA LYS A 238 -7.43 1.87 -10.87
C LYS A 238 -7.02 2.37 -9.50
N LEU A 239 -7.22 1.50 -8.51
CA LEU A 239 -6.71 1.64 -7.15
C LEU A 239 -5.78 0.46 -6.89
N ASP A 240 -4.47 0.70 -6.99
CA ASP A 240 -3.44 -0.30 -6.75
C ASP A 240 -3.02 -0.23 -5.27
N ILE A 241 -3.11 -1.36 -4.57
CA ILE A 241 -2.79 -1.46 -3.15
C ILE A 241 -1.51 -2.25 -2.96
N THR A 242 -0.51 -1.62 -2.38
CA THR A 242 0.76 -2.26 -2.01
C THR A 242 0.85 -2.37 -0.51
N ALA A 243 0.94 -3.60 0.03
CA ALA A 243 1.23 -3.82 1.44
C ALA A 243 2.70 -4.26 1.63
N LYS A 244 3.37 -3.68 2.61
CA LYS A 244 4.69 -4.10 3.08
C LYS A 244 4.58 -4.56 4.52
N THR A 245 5.16 -5.72 4.80
CA THR A 245 5.18 -6.32 6.14
C THR A 245 6.62 -6.50 6.60
N LEU A 246 6.85 -6.41 7.90
CA LEU A 246 8.11 -6.77 8.55
C LEU A 246 7.84 -7.59 9.80
N GLN A 247 8.80 -8.41 10.21
CA GLN A 247 8.75 -9.05 11.52
C GLN A 247 8.69 -7.97 12.61
N ALA A 248 7.77 -8.13 13.57
CA ALA A 248 7.60 -7.22 14.70
C ALA A 248 8.83 -7.26 15.62
N SER A 249 9.84 -6.44 15.30
CA SER A 249 11.05 -6.29 16.09
C SER A 249 11.66 -4.91 15.82
N GLY A 250 12.13 -4.23 16.87
CA GLY A 250 12.73 -2.89 16.73
C GLY A 250 13.90 -2.86 15.74
N LYS A 251 14.69 -3.95 15.64
CA LYS A 251 15.79 -4.05 14.67
C LYS A 251 15.32 -4.04 13.22
N ALA A 252 14.23 -4.74 12.89
CA ALA A 252 13.72 -4.80 11.53
C ALA A 252 13.18 -3.44 11.07
N ILE A 253 12.49 -2.72 11.97
CA ILE A 253 11.97 -1.38 11.68
C ILE A 253 13.11 -0.41 11.39
N GLN A 254 14.12 -0.37 12.26
CA GLN A 254 15.27 0.52 12.12
C GLN A 254 16.09 0.25 10.85
N SER A 255 16.17 -1.00 10.39
CA SER A 255 16.94 -1.34 9.19
C SER A 255 16.19 -1.14 7.88
N GLU A 256 14.88 -1.36 7.85
CA GLU A 256 14.11 -1.49 6.58
C GLU A 256 13.10 -0.37 6.35
N TRP A 257 12.51 0.22 7.39
CA TRP A 257 11.43 1.21 7.26
C TRP A 257 11.86 2.63 7.61
N SER A 258 12.93 2.80 8.39
CA SER A 258 13.49 4.13 8.70
C SER A 258 13.99 4.91 7.47
N THR A 259 14.19 4.23 6.34
CA THR A 259 14.72 4.80 5.08
C THR A 259 13.81 4.61 3.87
N ASP A 260 12.69 3.88 4.00
CA ASP A 260 11.80 3.57 2.88
C ASP A 260 10.67 4.60 2.76
N THR A 261 10.99 5.71 2.09
CA THR A 261 10.02 6.79 1.81
C THR A 261 8.95 6.39 0.78
N GLY A 262 9.11 5.24 0.11
CA GLY A 262 8.13 4.72 -0.84
C GLY A 262 6.89 4.11 -0.17
N ILE A 263 6.99 3.75 1.11
CA ILE A 263 5.92 3.15 1.91
C ILE A 263 5.68 3.94 3.22
N ILE A 264 6.73 4.48 3.84
CA ILE A 264 6.64 5.23 5.09
C ILE A 264 6.99 6.70 4.83
N PRO A 265 5.99 7.61 4.80
CA PRO A 265 6.25 9.02 4.58
C PRO A 265 6.94 9.67 5.79
N ASP A 266 7.63 10.79 5.56
CA ASP A 266 8.45 11.46 6.57
C ASP A 266 7.67 11.89 7.82
N ASN A 267 6.38 12.22 7.67
CA ASN A 267 5.51 12.65 8.77
C ASN A 267 5.13 11.49 9.72
N PHE A 268 5.40 10.23 9.35
CA PHE A 268 5.13 9.05 10.20
C PHE A 268 6.30 8.67 11.12
N LYS A 269 7.40 9.45 11.16
CA LYS A 269 8.58 9.11 11.97
C LYS A 269 8.29 8.93 13.46
N GLU A 270 7.42 9.76 14.03
CA GLU A 270 7.02 9.65 15.44
C GLU A 270 6.19 8.37 15.69
N LEU A 271 5.28 8.04 14.76
CA LEU A 271 4.51 6.79 14.80
C LEU A 271 5.42 5.57 14.71
N LEU A 272 6.40 5.61 13.82
CA LEU A 272 7.37 4.53 13.64
C LEU A 272 8.20 4.31 14.91
N THR A 273 8.65 5.40 15.54
CA THR A 273 9.41 5.34 16.81
C THR A 273 8.57 4.70 17.92
N HIS A 274 7.29 5.07 18.03
CA HIS A 274 6.38 4.45 19.00
C HIS A 274 6.13 2.96 18.71
N LEU A 275 5.96 2.60 17.44
CA LEU A 275 5.80 1.20 17.01
C LEU A 275 7.06 0.36 17.32
N GLU A 276 8.26 0.94 17.21
CA GLU A 276 9.50 0.30 17.65
C GLU A 276 9.48 -0.03 19.15
N ASP A 277 9.07 0.94 19.97
CA ASP A 277 8.96 0.77 21.42
C ASP A 277 7.93 -0.30 21.81
N MET A 278 6.86 -0.45 21.02
CA MET A 278 5.88 -1.53 21.18
C MET A 278 6.47 -2.91 20.84
N CYS A 279 7.36 -2.99 19.85
CA CYS A 279 8.02 -4.25 19.46
C CYS A 279 9.23 -4.63 20.35
N GLY A 280 9.74 -3.69 21.15
CA GLY A 280 10.91 -3.87 22.03
C GLY A 280 10.57 -4.31 23.45
N LYS A 281 9.29 -4.38 23.81
CA LYS A 281 8.76 -4.88 25.09
C LYS A 281 8.37 -6.35 24.98
#